data_AF-A0A6Y2X6H2-F1
#
_entry.id   AF-A0A6Y2X6H2-F1
#
_cell.length_a   1.000
_cell.length_b   1.000
_cell.length_c   1.000
_cell.angle_alpha   90.00
_cell.angle_beta   90.00
_cell.angle_gamma   90.00
#
_symmetry.space_group_name_H-M   'P 1'
#
loop_
_entity.id
_entity.type
_entity.pdbx_description
1 polymer ?
#
loop_
_entity_poly.entity_id
_entity_poly.type
_entity_poly.pdbx_seq_one_letter_code
_entity_poly.pdbx_strand_id
1 'polypeptide(L)'
;LVKKLKEIFQIDRPELDFGIYRILNARADEINDYLENKLKIKIQSALADAENANKADLEQQLHLAIKAATDAGFESDESPKVQEIQKKLSTITSGASEHENAVFSHLLTFFSRYYDNGDFISKRRYKGNTYAIPYAGEEVMLYWANKDQYYIKSGENFANYSFKLADGRKVSFKLLAADTAKDNRKDNDLDRCFVLIEPHVRTKFDDEGEEYEQEYKPVEVIKTSSIVDGKSIDTEELIIHFEYKAMKKGTKQEILVQSAISKILSDNNVQQHWVDLAKRVPTEKNPMRTELERHLTTYTQRNTADYFIHKDLGGFLTNELDFYIKNEVMNLDNLQNAEIFSNIEKQLRMIQCLRSVALELIAFLAQIENFQKKLWNKKKFIVSSNYTV
;
A
#
# COMPACT_ATOMS: atom_id res chain seq x y z
N LEU A 1 8.75 -3.38 10.12
CA LEU A 1 8.92 -2.46 8.99
C LEU A 1 8.22 -2.95 7.72
N VAL A 2 8.62 -4.09 7.16
CA VAL A 2 8.13 -4.62 5.86
C VAL A 2 6.61 -4.56 5.72
N LYS A 3 5.86 -5.12 6.67
CA LYS A 3 4.38 -5.08 6.67
C LYS A 3 3.83 -3.65 6.49
N LYS A 4 4.42 -2.67 7.15
CA LYS A 4 3.99 -1.27 7.06
C LYS A 4 4.34 -0.66 5.70
N LEU A 5 5.50 -0.98 5.16
CA LEU A 5 5.86 -0.56 3.80
C LEU A 5 4.92 -1.19 2.77
N LYS A 6 4.58 -2.50 2.90
CA LYS A 6 3.58 -3.14 2.02
C LYS A 6 2.21 -2.44 2.07
N GLU A 7 1.78 -2.05 3.27
CA GLU A 7 0.54 -1.27 3.49
C GLU A 7 0.60 0.13 2.83
N ILE A 8 1.75 0.81 2.91
CA ILE A 8 1.96 2.13 2.30
C ILE A 8 1.96 2.04 0.77
N PHE A 9 2.65 1.05 0.21
CA PHE A 9 2.64 0.79 -1.23
C PHE A 9 1.32 0.18 -1.71
N GLN A 10 0.43 -0.19 -0.78
CA GLN A 10 -0.85 -0.87 -1.03
C GLN A 10 -0.73 -2.16 -1.87
N ILE A 11 0.45 -2.79 -1.84
CA ILE A 11 0.69 -4.07 -2.53
C ILE A 11 0.08 -5.26 -1.79
N ASP A 12 -0.37 -5.05 -0.55
CA ASP A 12 -1.13 -6.03 0.24
C ASP A 12 -2.63 -6.05 -0.11
N ARG A 13 -3.02 -5.32 -1.16
CA ARG A 13 -4.37 -5.18 -1.71
C ARG A 13 -4.38 -5.45 -3.22
N PRO A 14 -4.18 -6.70 -3.65
CA PRO A 14 -4.15 -7.06 -5.08
C PRO A 14 -5.49 -6.77 -5.79
N GLU A 15 -6.57 -6.52 -5.05
CA GLU A 15 -7.87 -6.12 -5.58
C GLU A 15 -7.86 -4.72 -6.19
N LEU A 16 -6.91 -3.87 -5.80
CA LEU A 16 -6.71 -2.54 -6.39
C LEU A 16 -6.09 -2.71 -7.78
N ASP A 17 -6.89 -3.13 -8.77
CA ASP A 17 -6.44 -3.33 -10.15
C ASP A 17 -6.92 -2.21 -11.07
N PHE A 18 -6.49 -0.99 -10.79
CA PHE A 18 -6.81 0.20 -11.60
C PHE A 18 -5.71 1.25 -11.49
N GLY A 19 -5.63 2.12 -12.51
CA GLY A 19 -4.70 3.24 -12.52
C GLY A 19 -3.25 2.79 -12.28
N ILE A 20 -2.58 3.44 -11.32
CA ILE A 20 -1.20 3.13 -10.94
C ILE A 20 -1.06 1.78 -10.22
N TYR A 21 -2.10 1.32 -9.51
CA TYR A 21 -2.04 0.05 -8.79
C TYR A 21 -1.88 -1.16 -9.72
N ARG A 22 -2.32 -1.05 -10.99
CA ARG A 22 -1.98 -2.04 -12.03
C ARG A 22 -0.48 -2.22 -12.21
N ILE A 23 0.25 -1.09 -12.23
CA ILE A 23 1.70 -1.09 -12.42
C ILE A 23 2.38 -1.65 -11.17
N LEU A 24 1.90 -1.26 -9.97
CA LEU A 24 2.41 -1.76 -8.70
C LEU A 24 2.18 -3.27 -8.56
N ASN A 25 0.98 -3.76 -8.89
CA ASN A 25 0.65 -5.18 -8.87
C ASN A 25 1.49 -5.97 -9.89
N ALA A 26 1.70 -5.44 -11.11
CA ALA A 26 2.53 -6.08 -12.12
C ALA A 26 4.01 -6.19 -11.73
N ARG A 27 4.47 -5.35 -10.79
CA ARG A 27 5.83 -5.34 -10.23
C ARG A 27 5.85 -5.79 -8.77
N ALA A 28 4.78 -6.41 -8.26
CA ALA A 28 4.64 -6.72 -6.84
C ALA A 28 5.77 -7.64 -6.35
N ASP A 29 6.18 -8.62 -7.17
CA ASP A 29 7.26 -9.54 -6.82
C ASP A 29 8.60 -8.81 -6.64
N GLU A 30 8.92 -7.86 -7.53
CA GLU A 30 10.15 -7.05 -7.44
C GLU A 30 10.14 -6.15 -6.21
N ILE A 31 8.99 -5.55 -5.90
CA ILE A 31 8.83 -4.70 -4.71
C ILE A 31 8.92 -5.56 -3.44
N ASN A 32 8.29 -6.74 -3.42
CA ASN A 32 8.36 -7.68 -2.28
C ASN A 32 9.79 -8.16 -2.05
N ASP A 33 10.51 -8.58 -3.09
CA ASP A 33 11.92 -8.97 -2.98
C ASP A 33 12.80 -7.83 -2.47
N TYR A 34 12.55 -6.59 -2.94
CA TYR A 34 13.26 -5.43 -2.42
C TYR A 34 13.01 -5.23 -0.93
N LEU A 35 11.75 -5.26 -0.49
CA LEU A 35 11.37 -5.00 0.90
C LEU A 35 11.80 -6.11 1.86
N GLU A 36 11.75 -7.37 1.44
CA GLU A 36 12.03 -8.53 2.29
C GLU A 36 13.52 -8.89 2.32
N ASN A 37 14.20 -8.82 1.18
CA ASN A 37 15.57 -9.31 1.04
C ASN A 37 16.56 -8.15 0.87
N LYS A 38 16.41 -7.33 -0.18
CA LYS A 38 17.43 -6.34 -0.56
C LYS A 38 17.59 -5.23 0.47
N LEU A 39 16.49 -4.77 1.09
CA LEU A 39 16.51 -3.72 2.10
C LEU A 39 17.36 -4.12 3.31
N LYS A 40 17.22 -5.37 3.77
CA LYS A 40 18.01 -5.90 4.88
C LYS A 40 19.48 -5.98 4.52
N ILE A 41 19.82 -6.57 3.37
CA ILE A 41 21.20 -6.66 2.88
C ILE A 41 21.83 -5.26 2.79
N LYS A 42 21.06 -4.27 2.33
CA LYS A 42 21.53 -2.89 2.19
C LYS A 42 21.84 -2.24 3.53
N ILE A 43 20.97 -2.39 4.53
CA ILE A 43 21.22 -1.88 5.89
C ILE A 43 22.45 -2.57 6.48
N GLN A 44 22.57 -3.89 6.33
CA GLN A 44 23.72 -4.65 6.81
C GLN A 44 25.03 -4.20 6.14
N SER A 45 25.04 -4.03 4.82
CA SER A 45 26.21 -3.54 4.09
C SER A 45 26.60 -2.12 4.54
N ALA A 46 25.64 -1.21 4.66
CA ALA A 46 25.89 0.18 5.04
C ALA A 46 26.46 0.31 6.46
N LEU A 47 26.11 -0.60 7.37
CA LEU A 47 26.68 -0.67 8.72
C LEU A 47 28.04 -1.40 8.73
N ALA A 48 28.20 -2.45 7.91
CA ALA A 48 29.42 -3.26 7.84
C ALA A 48 30.62 -2.54 7.22
N ASP A 49 30.41 -1.67 6.22
CA ASP A 49 31.48 -0.91 5.55
C ASP A 49 32.31 -0.07 6.54
N ALA A 50 31.74 0.28 7.69
CA ALA A 50 32.42 1.00 8.77
C ALA A 50 33.13 0.10 9.78
N GLU A 51 32.59 -1.09 10.03
CA GLU A 51 33.11 -2.02 11.04
C GLU A 51 34.27 -2.86 10.50
N ASN A 52 34.28 -3.17 9.21
CA ASN A 52 35.29 -4.02 8.59
C ASN A 52 36.72 -3.45 8.68
N ALA A 53 36.89 -2.12 8.64
CA ALA A 53 38.22 -1.51 8.77
C ALA A 53 38.80 -1.68 10.19
N ASN A 54 37.99 -1.47 11.23
CA ASN A 54 38.40 -1.67 12.63
C ASN A 54 38.47 -3.15 13.02
N LYS A 55 37.58 -3.99 12.46
CA LYS A 55 37.53 -5.42 12.71
C LYS A 55 38.74 -6.14 12.11
N ALA A 56 39.14 -5.81 10.88
CA ALA A 56 40.32 -6.42 10.26
C ALA A 56 41.62 -6.10 11.02
N ASP A 57 41.77 -4.86 11.48
CA ASP A 57 42.93 -4.47 12.32
C ASP A 57 42.91 -5.18 13.68
N LEU A 58 41.75 -5.29 14.33
CA LEU A 58 41.60 -6.03 15.59
C LEU A 58 41.80 -7.54 15.43
N GLU A 59 41.37 -8.14 14.32
CA GLU A 59 41.61 -9.55 13.98
C GLU A 59 43.10 -9.81 13.73
N GLN A 60 43.78 -8.87 13.05
CA GLN A 60 45.22 -8.95 12.85
C GLN A 60 45.98 -8.79 14.17
N GLN A 61 45.57 -7.86 15.03
CA GLN A 61 46.10 -7.69 16.39
C GLN A 61 45.82 -8.92 17.27
N LEU A 62 44.65 -9.55 17.14
CA LEU A 62 44.30 -10.79 17.82
C LEU A 62 45.25 -11.92 17.40
N HIS A 63 45.46 -12.09 16.09
CA HIS A 63 46.36 -13.10 15.56
C HIS A 63 47.80 -12.89 16.05
N LEU A 64 48.29 -11.64 16.05
CA LEU A 64 49.61 -11.30 16.60
C LEU A 64 49.70 -11.54 18.11
N ALA A 65 48.63 -11.22 18.86
CA ALA A 65 48.58 -11.43 20.31
C ALA A 65 48.54 -12.93 20.68
N ILE A 66 47.81 -13.75 19.93
CA ILE A 66 47.79 -15.22 20.09
C ILE A 66 49.17 -15.80 19.78
N LYS A 67 49.80 -15.36 18.68
CA LYS A 67 51.15 -15.79 18.32
C LYS A 67 52.18 -15.41 19.40
N ALA A 68 52.12 -14.18 19.92
CA ALA A 68 53.01 -13.75 20.99
C ALA A 68 52.80 -14.51 22.32
N ALA A 69 51.55 -14.87 22.65
CA ALA A 69 51.24 -15.66 23.84
C ALA A 69 51.76 -17.10 23.72
N THR A 70 51.57 -17.71 22.56
CA THR A 70 52.04 -19.08 22.25
C THR A 70 53.57 -19.15 22.18
N ASP A 71 54.24 -18.18 21.55
CA ASP A 71 55.71 -18.07 21.52
C ASP A 71 56.31 -17.85 22.91
N ALA A 72 55.57 -17.22 23.84
CA ALA A 72 55.96 -17.04 25.23
C ALA A 72 55.62 -18.22 26.16
N GLY A 73 55.03 -19.30 25.62
CA GLY A 73 54.70 -20.52 26.37
C GLY A 73 53.44 -20.46 27.23
N PHE A 74 52.56 -19.48 27.00
CA PHE A 74 51.25 -19.38 27.66
C PHE A 74 50.14 -20.00 26.81
N GLU A 75 49.07 -20.50 27.43
CA GLU A 75 47.84 -20.83 26.71
C GLU A 75 47.17 -19.56 26.17
N SER A 76 46.71 -19.61 24.92
CA SER A 76 46.18 -18.42 24.22
C SER A 76 45.00 -17.76 24.94
N ASP A 77 44.20 -18.55 25.63
CA ASP A 77 42.98 -18.09 26.31
C ASP A 77 43.25 -17.48 27.70
N GLU A 78 44.45 -17.67 28.26
CA GLU A 78 44.84 -17.06 29.55
C GLU A 78 45.51 -15.69 29.39
N SER A 79 45.88 -15.32 28.17
CA SER A 79 46.51 -14.03 27.88
C SER A 79 45.50 -12.87 28.07
N PRO A 80 45.76 -11.92 28.99
CA PRO A 80 44.86 -10.78 29.22
C PRO A 80 44.61 -9.94 27.97
N LYS A 81 45.63 -9.86 27.10
CA LYS A 81 45.57 -9.10 25.84
C LYS A 81 44.71 -9.79 24.79
N VAL A 82 44.73 -11.13 24.74
CA VAL A 82 43.85 -11.91 23.85
C VAL A 82 42.39 -11.78 24.31
N GLN A 83 42.13 -11.93 25.61
CA GLN A 83 40.81 -11.75 26.19
C GLN A 83 40.25 -10.33 25.97
N GLU A 84 41.08 -9.29 26.12
CA GLU A 84 40.67 -7.91 25.88
C GLU A 84 40.26 -7.67 24.41
N ILE A 85 41.06 -8.18 23.45
CA ILE A 85 40.77 -8.04 22.02
C ILE A 85 39.54 -8.86 21.63
N GLN A 86 39.38 -10.09 22.15
CA GLN A 86 38.17 -10.90 21.96
C GLN A 86 36.92 -10.20 22.50
N LYS A 87 37.01 -9.57 23.67
CA LYS A 87 35.90 -8.79 24.27
C LYS A 87 35.57 -7.56 23.42
N LYS A 88 36.56 -6.88 22.84
CA LYS A 88 36.32 -5.78 21.90
C LYS A 88 35.62 -6.28 20.62
N LEU A 89 36.05 -7.41 20.05
CA LEU A 89 35.43 -8.02 18.87
C LEU A 89 33.99 -8.48 19.11
N SER A 90 33.69 -9.08 20.27
CA SER A 90 32.33 -9.48 20.62
C SER A 90 31.42 -8.26 20.85
N THR A 91 31.93 -7.21 21.48
CA THR A 91 31.20 -5.95 21.69
C THR A 91 30.89 -5.24 20.36
N ILE A 92 31.81 -5.29 19.38
CA ILE A 92 31.58 -4.77 18.03
C ILE A 92 30.43 -5.55 17.36
N THR A 93 30.50 -6.88 17.40
CA THR A 93 29.49 -7.74 16.76
C THR A 93 28.09 -7.54 17.36
N SER A 94 27.98 -7.42 18.69
CA SER A 94 26.70 -7.15 19.36
C SER A 94 26.16 -5.75 19.04
N GLY A 95 27.02 -4.73 19.04
CA GLY A 95 26.62 -3.36 18.72
C GLY A 95 26.12 -3.19 17.27
N ALA A 96 26.69 -3.94 16.33
CA ALA A 96 26.25 -3.96 14.94
C ALA A 96 24.78 -4.42 14.81
N SER A 97 24.43 -5.48 15.52
CA SER A 97 23.06 -6.02 15.54
C SER A 97 22.08 -5.06 16.25
N GLU A 98 22.51 -4.38 17.31
CA GLU A 98 21.70 -3.34 17.96
C GLU A 98 21.44 -2.15 17.02
N HIS A 99 22.44 -1.68 16.28
CA HIS A 99 22.28 -0.61 15.31
C HIS A 99 21.39 -1.01 14.12
N GLU A 100 21.51 -2.24 13.62
CA GLU A 100 20.60 -2.77 12.59
C GLU A 100 19.15 -2.71 13.09
N ASN A 101 18.89 -3.25 14.27
CA ASN A 101 17.55 -3.24 14.88
C ASN A 101 17.03 -1.82 15.14
N ALA A 102 17.91 -0.90 15.55
CA ALA A 102 17.57 0.50 15.75
C ALA A 102 17.15 1.17 14.43
N VAL A 103 17.89 0.97 13.33
CA VAL A 103 17.54 1.50 12.00
C VAL A 103 16.15 1.00 11.58
N PHE A 104 15.88 -0.30 11.68
CA PHE A 104 14.56 -0.86 11.34
C PHE A 104 13.43 -0.28 12.20
N SER A 105 13.69 -0.11 13.50
CA SER A 105 12.72 0.44 14.45
C SER A 105 12.42 1.91 14.17
N HIS A 106 13.44 2.71 13.86
CA HIS A 106 13.29 4.11 13.48
C HIS A 106 12.57 4.27 12.15
N LEU A 107 12.91 3.49 11.12
CA LEU A 107 12.19 3.49 9.85
C LEU A 107 10.72 3.14 10.06
N LEU A 108 10.43 2.11 10.86
CA LEU A 108 9.04 1.70 11.14
C LEU A 108 8.28 2.81 11.85
N THR A 109 8.89 3.40 12.87
CA THR A 109 8.29 4.49 13.67
C THR A 109 8.00 5.70 12.78
N PHE A 110 8.97 6.10 11.95
CA PHE A 110 8.84 7.21 11.02
C PHE A 110 7.69 7.00 10.03
N PHE A 111 7.73 5.93 9.25
CA PHE A 111 6.70 5.69 8.23
C PHE A 111 5.32 5.41 8.84
N SER A 112 5.25 4.78 10.01
CA SER A 112 3.96 4.57 10.69
C SER A 112 3.34 5.86 11.22
N ARG A 113 4.16 6.85 11.57
CA ARG A 113 3.69 8.11 12.11
C ARG A 113 3.03 8.97 11.04
N TYR A 114 3.67 9.05 9.87
CA TYR A 114 3.27 9.98 8.83
C TYR A 114 2.29 9.38 7.83
N TYR A 115 2.03 8.07 7.87
CA TYR A 115 1.03 7.42 7.02
C TYR A 115 -0.17 6.91 7.81
N ASP A 116 -1.36 7.31 7.39
CA ASP A 116 -2.63 6.97 8.01
C ASP A 116 -3.70 6.67 6.95
N ASN A 117 -4.11 5.40 6.82
CA ASN A 117 -5.21 4.97 5.95
C ASN A 117 -5.15 5.47 4.49
N GLY A 118 -3.97 5.50 3.88
CA GLY A 118 -3.78 5.97 2.51
C GLY A 118 -3.46 7.46 2.39
N ASP A 119 -3.32 8.16 3.52
CA ASP A 119 -2.99 9.58 3.58
C ASP A 119 -1.63 9.83 4.25
N PHE A 120 -0.95 10.90 3.83
CA PHE A 120 0.32 11.36 4.39
C PHE A 120 0.16 12.68 5.16
N ILE A 121 0.05 12.60 6.48
CA ILE A 121 -0.29 13.73 7.34
C ILE A 121 0.91 14.07 8.23
N SER A 122 1.24 15.36 8.36
CA SER A 122 2.25 15.79 9.32
C SER A 122 1.78 15.44 10.73
N LYS A 123 2.59 14.65 11.47
CA LYS A 123 2.36 14.35 12.89
C LYS A 123 3.60 14.64 13.73
N ARG A 124 4.20 15.83 13.56
CA ARG A 124 5.37 16.25 14.34
C ARG A 124 5.07 16.22 15.84
N ARG A 125 6.03 15.74 16.62
CA ARG A 125 5.97 15.69 18.08
C ARG A 125 7.25 16.22 18.70
N TYR A 126 7.12 16.96 19.79
CA TYR A 126 8.24 17.26 20.69
C TYR A 126 8.36 16.16 21.78
N LYS A 127 9.39 16.24 22.64
CA LYS A 127 9.51 15.36 23.82
C LYS A 127 8.20 15.39 24.61
N GLY A 128 7.64 14.22 24.94
CA GLY A 128 6.39 14.12 25.74
C GLY A 128 5.08 14.03 24.95
N ASN A 129 5.12 13.62 23.68
CA ASN A 129 3.94 13.36 22.83
C ASN A 129 3.14 14.60 22.40
N THR A 130 3.60 15.81 22.71
CA THR A 130 2.98 17.08 22.33
C THR A 130 3.15 17.35 20.83
N TYR A 131 2.04 17.61 20.15
CA TYR A 131 2.02 17.89 18.71
C TYR A 131 2.66 19.25 18.38
N ALA A 132 3.45 19.30 17.32
CA ALA A 132 4.15 20.52 16.89
C ALA A 132 3.58 21.06 15.57
N ILE A 133 3.16 22.32 15.57
CA ILE A 133 2.78 23.04 14.36
C ILE A 133 3.90 24.03 14.02
N PRO A 134 4.40 24.07 12.77
CA PRO A 134 5.33 25.10 12.34
C PRO A 134 4.69 26.47 12.50
N TYR A 135 5.39 27.38 13.17
CA TYR A 135 4.92 28.70 13.55
C TYR A 135 6.08 29.68 13.38
N ALA A 136 5.86 30.80 12.70
CA ALA A 136 6.89 31.79 12.39
C ALA A 136 6.72 33.11 13.17
N GLY A 137 5.82 33.15 14.16
CA GLY A 137 5.57 34.34 14.97
C GLY A 137 4.23 35.04 14.67
N GLU A 138 3.33 34.40 13.94
CA GLU A 138 2.01 34.96 13.61
C GLU A 138 1.11 35.10 14.84
N GLU A 139 0.28 36.13 14.98
CA GLU A 139 -0.59 36.21 16.18
C GLU A 139 -1.61 35.05 16.25
N VAL A 140 -2.04 34.54 15.10
CA VAL A 140 -2.94 33.40 14.96
C VAL A 140 -2.44 32.48 13.85
N MET A 141 -2.33 31.18 14.14
CA MET A 141 -1.98 30.15 13.15
C MET A 141 -3.11 29.14 13.02
N LEU A 142 -3.75 29.12 11.85
CA LEU A 142 -4.70 28.06 11.47
C LEU A 142 -3.93 27.00 10.67
N TYR A 143 -4.07 25.74 11.07
CA TYR A 143 -3.38 24.63 10.44
C TYR A 143 -4.37 23.53 10.06
N TRP A 144 -4.40 23.20 8.76
CA TRP A 144 -5.18 22.09 8.22
C TRP A 144 -4.22 20.95 7.89
N ALA A 145 -4.50 19.77 8.44
CA ALA A 145 -3.69 18.57 8.23
C ALA A 145 -3.44 18.27 6.74
N ASN A 146 -4.44 18.50 5.89
CA ASN A 146 -4.46 18.07 4.51
C ASN A 146 -4.22 19.23 3.51
N LYS A 147 -3.67 20.37 3.97
CA LYS A 147 -3.49 21.59 3.16
C LYS A 147 -2.67 21.35 1.87
N ASP A 148 -1.74 20.41 1.92
CA ASP A 148 -0.79 20.12 0.83
C ASP A 148 -1.22 18.92 -0.01
N GLN A 149 -2.52 18.60 0.00
CA GLN A 149 -3.06 17.45 -0.70
C GLN A 149 -4.23 17.85 -1.59
N TYR A 150 -4.43 17.08 -2.66
CA TYR A 150 -5.68 17.04 -3.40
C TYR A 150 -6.57 16.01 -2.74
N TYR A 151 -7.78 16.40 -2.35
CA TYR A 151 -8.82 15.45 -1.98
C TYR A 151 -9.46 14.90 -3.25
N ILE A 152 -9.38 13.60 -3.45
CA ILE A 152 -10.12 12.90 -4.49
C ILE A 152 -11.21 12.12 -3.80
N LYS A 153 -12.43 12.63 -3.97
CA LYS A 153 -13.61 11.83 -3.71
C LYS A 153 -13.55 10.64 -4.65
N SER A 154 -13.58 9.41 -4.12
CA SER A 154 -13.85 8.24 -4.95
C SER A 154 -15.16 8.52 -5.68
N GLY A 155 -15.04 8.79 -6.98
CA GLY A 155 -16.22 9.05 -7.79
C GLY A 155 -17.09 7.80 -7.78
N GLU A 156 -18.40 7.99 -7.83
CA GLU A 156 -19.36 6.95 -8.15
C GLU A 156 -19.14 6.51 -9.62
N ASN A 157 -18.08 5.75 -9.85
CA ASN A 157 -17.75 5.26 -11.18
C ASN A 157 -18.58 3.99 -11.41
N PHE A 158 -19.79 4.20 -11.92
CA PHE A 158 -20.71 3.13 -12.31
C PHE A 158 -20.33 2.45 -13.64
N ALA A 159 -19.06 2.53 -14.04
CA ALA A 159 -18.58 1.83 -15.22
C ALA A 159 -18.79 0.32 -15.06
N ASN A 160 -19.36 -0.28 -16.10
CA ASN A 160 -19.47 -1.74 -16.20
C ASN A 160 -18.08 -2.37 -16.08
N TYR A 161 -17.97 -3.40 -15.24
CA TYR A 161 -16.74 -4.16 -15.07
C TYR A 161 -16.84 -5.44 -15.87
N SER A 162 -15.81 -5.79 -16.63
CA SER A 162 -15.79 -7.06 -17.34
C SER A 162 -14.40 -7.67 -17.37
N PHE A 163 -14.36 -9.00 -17.41
CA PHE A 163 -13.15 -9.80 -17.52
C PHE A 163 -13.40 -11.01 -18.42
N LYS A 164 -12.33 -11.64 -18.88
CA LYS A 164 -12.39 -12.85 -19.70
C LYS A 164 -11.81 -14.02 -18.92
N LEU A 165 -12.44 -15.17 -19.06
CA LEU A 165 -11.92 -16.45 -18.59
C LEU A 165 -10.83 -16.96 -19.54
N ALA A 166 -10.12 -18.02 -19.12
CA ALA A 166 -9.02 -18.61 -19.89
C ALA A 166 -9.49 -19.18 -21.25
N ASP A 167 -10.75 -19.57 -21.35
CA ASP A 167 -11.40 -20.05 -22.58
C ASP A 167 -11.94 -18.91 -23.47
N GLY A 168 -11.76 -17.65 -23.07
CA GLY A 168 -12.18 -16.47 -23.82
C GLY A 168 -13.61 -16.01 -23.55
N ARG A 169 -14.42 -16.77 -22.79
CA ARG A 169 -15.77 -16.34 -22.40
C ARG A 169 -15.72 -15.11 -21.49
N LYS A 170 -16.71 -14.25 -21.63
CA LYS A 170 -16.74 -12.94 -20.97
C LYS A 170 -17.66 -12.98 -19.76
N VAL A 171 -17.25 -12.34 -18.67
CA VAL A 171 -18.10 -12.11 -17.49
C VAL A 171 -18.18 -10.61 -17.26
N SER A 172 -19.39 -10.09 -17.09
CA SER A 172 -19.68 -8.68 -16.96
C SER A 172 -20.54 -8.39 -15.74
N PHE A 173 -20.10 -7.46 -14.90
CA PHE A 173 -20.91 -6.90 -13.83
C PHE A 173 -21.55 -5.62 -14.34
N LYS A 174 -22.89 -5.62 -14.41
CA LYS A 174 -23.68 -4.51 -14.92
C LYS A 174 -24.49 -3.89 -13.81
N LEU A 175 -24.48 -2.56 -13.76
CA LEU A 175 -25.28 -1.80 -12.82
C LEU A 175 -26.61 -1.42 -13.47
N LEU A 176 -27.72 -1.84 -12.86
CA LEU A 176 -29.06 -1.54 -13.37
C LEU A 176 -29.64 -0.22 -12.86
N ALA A 177 -29.24 0.20 -11.67
CA ALA A 177 -29.64 1.47 -11.10
C ALA A 177 -28.59 1.93 -10.09
N ALA A 178 -28.43 3.25 -10.00
CA ALA A 178 -27.58 3.90 -9.02
C ALA A 178 -28.36 5.01 -8.32
N ASP A 179 -28.56 4.85 -7.02
CA ASP A 179 -29.05 5.90 -6.14
C ASP A 179 -27.85 6.67 -5.57
N THR A 180 -27.66 7.89 -6.05
CA THR A 180 -26.56 8.77 -5.67
C THR A 180 -27.05 9.91 -4.78
N ALA A 181 -26.19 10.39 -3.88
CA ALA A 181 -26.52 11.56 -3.08
C ALA A 181 -26.64 12.79 -3.97
N LYS A 182 -27.84 13.39 -4.04
CA LYS A 182 -28.03 14.69 -4.70
C LYS A 182 -27.26 15.78 -3.93
N ASP A 183 -26.63 16.69 -4.69
CA ASP A 183 -25.99 17.92 -4.20
C ASP A 183 -24.90 17.73 -3.14
N ASN A 184 -24.17 16.61 -3.19
CA ASN A 184 -23.02 16.36 -2.31
C ASN A 184 -23.35 16.43 -0.80
N ARG A 185 -24.62 16.27 -0.41
CA ARG A 185 -24.99 16.13 1.00
C ARG A 185 -24.59 14.76 1.50
N LYS A 186 -23.81 14.74 2.58
CA LYS A 186 -23.47 13.50 3.27
C LYS A 186 -24.73 12.98 3.96
N ASP A 187 -25.23 11.84 3.50
CA ASP A 187 -26.33 11.13 4.16
C ASP A 187 -25.74 10.38 5.36
N ASN A 188 -25.86 10.97 6.55
CA ASN A 188 -25.17 10.45 7.73
C ASN A 188 -25.80 9.17 8.30
N ASP A 189 -26.98 8.78 7.82
CA ASP A 189 -27.78 7.68 8.38
C ASP A 189 -27.88 6.46 7.46
N LEU A 190 -27.30 6.53 6.26
CA LEU A 190 -27.33 5.47 5.26
C LEU A 190 -25.96 5.25 4.63
N ASP A 191 -25.60 3.99 4.40
CA ASP A 191 -24.41 3.61 3.64
C ASP A 191 -24.85 3.16 2.26
N ARG A 192 -24.26 3.68 1.18
CA ARG A 192 -24.58 3.20 -0.17
C ARG A 192 -23.68 2.02 -0.52
N CYS A 193 -24.28 0.93 -0.99
CA CYS A 193 -23.57 -0.30 -1.28
C CYS A 193 -23.98 -0.88 -2.63
N PHE A 194 -23.07 -1.63 -3.24
CA PHE A 194 -23.38 -2.52 -4.35
C PHE A 194 -24.09 -3.76 -3.80
N VAL A 195 -25.29 -4.02 -4.31
CA VAL A 195 -26.15 -5.13 -3.91
C VAL A 195 -26.49 -5.94 -5.16
N LEU A 196 -26.28 -7.25 -5.10
CA LEU A 196 -26.77 -8.15 -6.14
C LEU A 196 -28.29 -8.00 -6.22
N ILE A 197 -28.85 -7.88 -7.43
CA ILE A 197 -30.30 -7.72 -7.55
C ILE A 197 -31.03 -8.98 -7.09
N GLU A 198 -32.29 -8.81 -6.68
CA GLU A 198 -33.25 -9.91 -6.63
C GLU A 198 -34.00 -9.96 -7.96
N PRO A 199 -34.56 -11.12 -8.37
CA PRO A 199 -35.38 -11.21 -9.57
C PRO A 199 -36.57 -10.25 -9.52
N HIS A 200 -36.70 -9.39 -10.53
CA HIS A 200 -37.79 -8.41 -10.64
C HIS A 200 -38.08 -8.04 -12.09
N VAL A 201 -39.22 -7.38 -12.31
CA VAL A 201 -39.61 -6.82 -13.61
C VAL A 201 -39.53 -5.30 -13.54
N ARG A 202 -39.00 -4.65 -14.57
CA ARG A 202 -38.98 -3.19 -14.71
C ARG A 202 -39.63 -2.78 -16.02
N THR A 203 -40.47 -1.75 -15.97
CA THR A 203 -41.01 -1.10 -17.17
C THR A 203 -39.91 -0.28 -17.85
N LYS A 204 -39.78 -0.43 -19.16
CA LYS A 204 -38.88 0.33 -20.03
C LYS A 204 -39.65 0.93 -21.19
N PHE A 205 -39.04 1.92 -21.82
CA PHE A 205 -39.53 2.54 -23.04
C PHE A 205 -38.59 2.15 -24.19
N ASP A 206 -39.14 1.79 -25.33
CA ASP A 206 -38.36 1.60 -26.55
C ASP A 206 -38.05 2.93 -27.26
N ASP A 207 -37.42 2.86 -28.43
CA ASP A 207 -37.03 4.03 -29.22
C ASP A 207 -38.25 4.81 -29.75
N GLU A 208 -39.44 4.20 -29.75
CA GLU A 208 -40.72 4.79 -30.16
C GLU A 208 -41.53 5.33 -28.97
N GLY A 209 -41.06 5.09 -27.74
CA GLY A 209 -41.68 5.53 -26.50
C GLY A 209 -42.77 4.61 -25.98
N GLU A 210 -42.89 3.38 -26.50
CA GLU A 210 -43.84 2.38 -26.01
C GLU A 210 -43.31 1.65 -24.77
N GLU A 211 -44.19 1.41 -23.79
CA GLU A 211 -43.85 0.71 -22.55
C GLU A 211 -43.76 -0.81 -22.77
N TYR A 212 -42.66 -1.42 -22.35
CA TYR A 212 -42.51 -2.86 -22.27
C TYR A 212 -41.96 -3.30 -20.91
N GLU A 213 -42.38 -4.48 -20.46
CA GLU A 213 -41.87 -5.10 -19.24
C GLU A 213 -40.60 -5.90 -19.54
N GLN A 214 -39.53 -5.62 -18.80
CA GLN A 214 -38.28 -6.37 -18.87
C GLN A 214 -38.01 -7.10 -17.55
N GLU A 215 -37.93 -8.42 -17.60
CA GLU A 215 -37.50 -9.26 -16.48
C GLU A 215 -35.97 -9.15 -16.29
N TYR A 216 -35.55 -8.99 -15.04
CA TYR A 216 -34.15 -8.98 -14.63
C TYR A 216 -33.87 -10.11 -13.64
N LYS A 217 -32.77 -10.82 -13.87
CA LYS A 217 -32.27 -11.88 -13.00
C LYS A 217 -30.89 -11.53 -12.48
N PRO A 218 -30.52 -12.00 -11.26
CA PRO A 218 -29.19 -11.76 -10.70
C PRO A 218 -28.06 -12.16 -11.65
N VAL A 219 -28.28 -13.25 -12.38
CA VAL A 219 -27.36 -13.81 -13.37
C VAL A 219 -28.13 -14.08 -14.67
N GLU A 220 -27.54 -13.73 -15.80
CA GLU A 220 -28.09 -13.95 -17.15
C GLU A 220 -26.95 -14.35 -18.10
N VAL A 221 -27.21 -15.25 -19.05
CA VAL A 221 -26.24 -15.59 -20.10
C VAL A 221 -26.75 -15.07 -21.44
N ILE A 222 -25.95 -14.21 -22.08
CA ILE A 222 -26.19 -13.75 -23.44
C ILE A 222 -25.29 -14.51 -24.39
N LYS A 223 -25.87 -15.07 -25.45
CA LYS A 223 -25.13 -15.69 -26.56
C LYS A 223 -25.19 -14.75 -27.76
N THR A 224 -24.05 -14.45 -28.34
CA THR A 224 -23.95 -13.59 -29.52
C THR A 224 -23.12 -14.27 -30.58
N SER A 225 -23.72 -14.45 -31.75
CA SER A 225 -23.05 -14.94 -32.96
C SER A 225 -22.59 -13.73 -33.79
N SER A 226 -21.31 -13.70 -34.17
CA SER A 226 -20.74 -12.63 -35.00
C SER A 226 -19.85 -13.22 -36.08
N ILE A 227 -19.84 -12.60 -37.27
CA ILE A 227 -18.98 -13.02 -38.37
C ILE A 227 -17.69 -12.19 -38.32
N VAL A 228 -16.56 -12.83 -38.08
CA VAL A 228 -15.23 -12.22 -38.15
C VAL A 228 -14.41 -13.00 -39.18
N ASP A 229 -13.87 -12.30 -40.18
CA ASP A 229 -13.09 -12.90 -41.28
C ASP A 229 -13.81 -14.04 -42.01
N GLY A 230 -15.13 -13.91 -42.19
CA GLY A 230 -15.97 -14.90 -42.88
C GLY A 230 -16.27 -16.17 -42.08
N LYS A 231 -15.87 -16.24 -40.80
CA LYS A 231 -16.21 -17.35 -39.89
C LYS A 231 -17.21 -16.89 -38.83
N SER A 232 -18.21 -17.73 -38.56
CA SER A 232 -19.11 -17.53 -37.42
C SER A 232 -18.37 -17.80 -36.13
N ILE A 233 -18.32 -16.82 -35.25
CA ILE A 233 -17.80 -16.92 -33.89
C ILE A 233 -18.98 -16.74 -32.95
N ASP A 234 -19.30 -17.80 -32.21
CA ASP A 234 -20.25 -17.76 -31.12
C ASP A 234 -19.53 -17.35 -29.84
N THR A 235 -20.04 -16.32 -29.19
CA THR A 235 -19.52 -15.83 -27.91
C THR A 235 -20.61 -15.91 -26.86
N GLU A 236 -20.21 -16.31 -25.66
CA GLU A 236 -21.08 -16.34 -24.48
C GLU A 236 -20.59 -15.33 -23.45
N GLU A 237 -21.52 -14.52 -22.94
CA GLU A 237 -21.28 -13.54 -21.90
C GLU A 237 -22.18 -13.83 -20.69
N LEU A 238 -21.58 -14.03 -19.52
CA LEU A 238 -22.29 -14.07 -18.24
C LEU A 238 -22.44 -12.64 -17.72
N ILE A 239 -23.68 -12.20 -17.52
CA ILE A 239 -24.00 -10.91 -16.94
C ILE A 239 -24.46 -11.11 -15.50
N ILE A 240 -23.85 -10.37 -14.59
CA ILE A 240 -24.24 -10.32 -13.18
C ILE A 240 -24.74 -8.92 -12.87
N HIS A 241 -25.98 -8.82 -12.41
CA HIS A 241 -26.68 -7.56 -12.23
C HIS A 241 -26.59 -7.05 -10.80
N PHE A 242 -26.19 -5.79 -10.66
CA PHE A 242 -26.11 -5.10 -9.38
C PHE A 242 -26.98 -3.84 -9.38
N GLU A 243 -27.32 -3.39 -8.18
CA GLU A 243 -27.85 -2.07 -7.88
C GLU A 243 -26.91 -1.37 -6.89
N TYR A 244 -26.74 -0.07 -7.03
CA TYR A 244 -26.07 0.76 -6.03
C TYR A 244 -27.15 1.53 -5.28
N LYS A 245 -27.41 1.17 -4.03
CA LYS A 245 -28.53 1.71 -3.25
C LYS A 245 -28.19 1.97 -1.80
N ALA A 246 -28.96 2.86 -1.19
CA ALA A 246 -28.85 3.18 0.22
C ALA A 246 -29.26 1.97 1.09
N MET A 247 -28.38 1.62 2.02
CA MET A 247 -28.53 0.55 2.99
C MET A 247 -28.46 1.14 4.40
N LYS A 248 -28.96 0.38 5.38
CA LYS A 248 -28.88 0.76 6.79
C LYS A 248 -27.42 1.03 7.18
N LYS A 249 -27.18 2.14 7.89
CA LYS A 249 -25.84 2.46 8.43
C LYS A 249 -25.20 1.28 9.16
N GLY A 250 -23.92 1.06 8.90
CA GLY A 250 -23.14 -0.07 9.39
C GLY A 250 -23.22 -1.32 8.49
N THR A 251 -23.95 -1.26 7.37
CA THR A 251 -23.95 -2.35 6.38
C THR A 251 -22.58 -2.43 5.73
N LYS A 252 -21.91 -3.58 5.89
CA LYS A 252 -20.57 -3.80 5.33
C LYS A 252 -20.66 -4.37 3.93
N GLN A 253 -19.99 -3.73 2.97
CA GLN A 253 -19.91 -4.18 1.58
C GLN A 253 -19.35 -5.61 1.48
N GLU A 254 -18.41 -5.99 2.35
CA GLU A 254 -17.82 -7.33 2.34
C GLU A 254 -18.86 -8.43 2.62
N ILE A 255 -19.85 -8.18 3.49
CA ILE A 255 -20.91 -9.15 3.80
C ILE A 255 -21.83 -9.34 2.59
N LEU A 256 -22.16 -8.25 1.90
CA LEU A 256 -22.97 -8.27 0.69
C LEU A 256 -22.25 -9.00 -0.46
N VAL A 257 -20.93 -8.81 -0.58
CA VAL A 257 -20.09 -9.54 -1.54
C VAL A 257 -20.11 -11.03 -1.26
N GLN A 258 -19.94 -11.48 -0.01
CA GLN A 258 -19.97 -12.91 0.32
C GLN A 258 -21.34 -13.55 0.08
N SER A 259 -22.42 -12.83 0.38
CA SER A 259 -23.79 -13.26 0.06
C SER A 259 -23.98 -13.38 -1.46
N ALA A 260 -23.52 -12.39 -2.22
CA ALA A 260 -23.60 -12.40 -3.68
C ALA A 260 -22.82 -13.57 -4.28
N ILE A 261 -21.58 -13.83 -3.83
CA ILE A 261 -20.76 -14.97 -4.27
C ILE A 261 -21.52 -16.28 -4.05
N SER A 262 -22.08 -16.47 -2.85
CA SER A 262 -22.82 -17.69 -2.50
C SER A 262 -24.05 -17.88 -3.39
N LYS A 263 -24.79 -16.80 -3.68
CA LYS A 263 -25.95 -16.83 -4.58
C LYS A 263 -25.56 -17.11 -6.03
N ILE A 264 -24.52 -16.44 -6.54
CA ILE A 264 -24.06 -16.61 -7.93
C ILE A 264 -23.52 -18.03 -8.14
N LEU A 265 -22.69 -18.56 -7.23
CA LEU A 265 -22.11 -19.89 -7.35
C LEU A 265 -23.13 -21.03 -7.07
N SER A 266 -24.30 -20.72 -6.52
CA SER A 266 -25.41 -21.69 -6.39
C SER A 266 -26.36 -21.71 -7.57
N ASP A 267 -26.22 -20.77 -8.51
CA ASP A 267 -27.02 -20.77 -9.74
C ASP A 267 -26.68 -21.98 -10.62
N ASN A 268 -27.70 -22.69 -11.09
CA ASN A 268 -27.52 -23.93 -11.87
C ASN A 268 -26.71 -23.71 -13.16
N ASN A 269 -26.91 -22.58 -13.84
CA ASN A 269 -26.18 -22.29 -15.08
C ASN A 269 -24.70 -22.02 -14.77
N VAL A 270 -24.44 -21.27 -13.70
CA VAL A 270 -23.07 -21.00 -13.22
C VAL A 270 -22.37 -22.30 -12.81
N GLN A 271 -23.05 -23.17 -12.06
CA GLN A 271 -22.50 -24.45 -11.62
C GLN A 271 -22.17 -25.40 -12.78
N GLN A 272 -22.96 -25.38 -13.84
CA GLN A 272 -22.76 -26.30 -14.97
C GLN A 272 -21.78 -25.77 -16.01
N HIS A 273 -21.81 -24.47 -16.26
CA HIS A 273 -21.12 -23.88 -17.41
C HIS A 273 -20.01 -22.90 -17.02
N TRP A 274 -20.04 -22.28 -15.84
CA TRP A 274 -19.11 -21.23 -15.42
C TRP A 274 -18.28 -21.62 -14.19
N VAL A 275 -17.97 -22.91 -14.05
CA VAL A 275 -17.20 -23.49 -12.92
C VAL A 275 -15.86 -22.81 -12.66
N ASP A 276 -15.27 -22.17 -13.67
CA ASP A 276 -14.02 -21.42 -13.57
C ASP A 276 -14.11 -20.27 -12.56
N LEU A 277 -15.30 -19.72 -12.34
CA LEU A 277 -15.56 -18.69 -11.34
C LEU A 277 -15.30 -19.17 -9.90
N ALA A 278 -15.42 -20.48 -9.67
CA ALA A 278 -15.15 -21.11 -8.37
C ALA A 278 -13.68 -21.55 -8.21
N LYS A 279 -12.82 -21.39 -9.24
CA LYS A 279 -11.40 -21.71 -9.12
C LYS A 279 -10.75 -20.86 -8.04
N ARG A 280 -9.86 -21.47 -7.25
CA ARG A 280 -9.19 -20.80 -6.15
C ARG A 280 -8.03 -19.94 -6.65
N VAL A 281 -8.00 -18.69 -6.20
CA VAL A 281 -6.93 -17.72 -6.44
C VAL A 281 -6.54 -17.12 -5.08
N PRO A 282 -5.82 -17.90 -4.27
CA PRO A 282 -5.53 -17.56 -2.87
C PRO A 282 -4.70 -16.28 -2.74
N THR A 283 -4.91 -15.57 -1.64
CA THR A 283 -4.05 -14.47 -1.19
C THR A 283 -3.53 -14.76 0.22
N GLU A 284 -2.52 -14.03 0.68
CA GLU A 284 -2.01 -14.14 2.05
C GLU A 284 -3.12 -13.98 3.12
N LYS A 285 -4.12 -13.13 2.84
CA LYS A 285 -5.24 -12.84 3.74
C LYS A 285 -6.41 -13.82 3.57
N ASN A 286 -6.61 -14.39 2.38
CA ASN A 286 -7.72 -15.29 2.08
C ASN A 286 -7.26 -16.49 1.21
N PRO A 287 -6.92 -17.63 1.84
CA PRO A 287 -6.50 -18.84 1.11
C PRO A 287 -7.61 -19.53 0.31
N MET A 288 -8.88 -19.23 0.60
CA MET A 288 -10.03 -19.86 -0.05
C MET A 288 -10.66 -18.95 -1.12
N ARG A 289 -10.04 -17.81 -1.40
CA ARG A 289 -10.52 -16.83 -2.36
C ARG A 289 -10.77 -17.45 -3.73
N THR A 290 -11.90 -17.15 -4.33
CA THR A 290 -12.28 -17.59 -5.68
C THR A 290 -11.99 -16.54 -6.75
N GLU A 291 -11.97 -16.94 -8.02
CA GLU A 291 -11.85 -16.02 -9.15
C GLU A 291 -13.01 -15.02 -9.20
N LEU A 292 -14.24 -15.45 -8.89
CA LEU A 292 -15.39 -14.57 -8.75
C LEU A 292 -15.19 -13.55 -7.61
N GLU A 293 -14.73 -14.01 -6.45
CA GLU A 293 -14.48 -13.14 -5.30
C GLU A 293 -13.45 -12.06 -5.63
N ARG A 294 -12.33 -12.42 -6.29
CA ARG A 294 -11.33 -11.46 -6.76
C ARG A 294 -11.98 -10.32 -7.54
N HIS A 295 -12.72 -10.68 -8.60
CA HIS A 295 -13.30 -9.70 -9.50
C HIS A 295 -14.40 -8.89 -8.82
N LEU A 296 -15.25 -9.52 -8.02
CA LEU A 296 -16.36 -8.86 -7.36
C LEU A 296 -15.87 -7.88 -6.31
N THR A 297 -14.87 -8.25 -5.51
CA THR A 297 -14.24 -7.34 -4.56
C THR A 297 -13.62 -6.15 -5.28
N THR A 298 -12.86 -6.36 -6.37
CA THR A 298 -12.31 -5.26 -7.20
C THR A 298 -13.41 -4.33 -7.73
N TYR A 299 -14.52 -4.88 -8.21
CA TYR A 299 -15.64 -4.09 -8.72
C TYR A 299 -16.25 -3.20 -7.64
N THR A 300 -16.51 -3.76 -6.45
CA THR A 300 -17.17 -3.03 -5.37
C THR A 300 -16.25 -2.05 -4.63
N GLN A 301 -14.94 -2.31 -4.56
CA GLN A 301 -13.97 -1.47 -3.82
C GLN A 301 -13.58 -0.19 -4.55
N ARG A 302 -13.77 -0.11 -5.87
CA ARG A 302 -13.42 1.09 -6.65
C ARG A 302 -14.14 2.38 -6.21
N ASN A 303 -15.21 2.24 -5.42
CA ASN A 303 -16.10 3.34 -5.03
C ASN A 303 -16.16 3.57 -3.51
N THR A 304 -15.36 2.87 -2.69
CA THR A 304 -15.58 2.82 -1.23
C THR A 304 -14.62 3.65 -0.38
N ALA A 305 -13.58 4.26 -0.94
CA ALA A 305 -12.61 5.02 -0.16
C ALA A 305 -12.08 6.25 -0.91
N ASP A 306 -12.37 7.42 -0.35
CA ASP A 306 -11.74 8.64 -0.80
C ASP A 306 -10.25 8.56 -0.54
N TYR A 307 -9.46 9.20 -1.38
CA TYR A 307 -8.02 9.19 -1.26
C TYR A 307 -7.45 10.58 -1.49
N PHE A 308 -6.23 10.77 -1.02
CA PHE A 308 -5.51 12.01 -1.13
C PHE A 308 -4.32 11.83 -2.07
N ILE A 309 -4.03 12.84 -2.88
CA ILE A 309 -2.76 12.94 -3.60
C ILE A 309 -1.98 14.12 -3.03
N HIS A 310 -0.84 13.84 -2.43
CA HIS A 310 0.05 14.86 -1.90
C HIS A 310 0.71 15.66 -3.04
N LYS A 311 0.71 17.00 -2.89
CA LYS A 311 1.25 17.94 -3.90
C LYS A 311 2.77 17.82 -4.03
N ASP A 312 3.48 17.58 -2.93
CA ASP A 312 4.92 17.32 -2.90
C ASP A 312 5.32 16.31 -1.80
N LEU A 313 5.05 15.01 -2.02
CA LEU A 313 5.30 13.98 -1.02
C LEU A 313 6.79 13.85 -0.66
N GLY A 314 7.66 14.00 -1.67
CA GLY A 314 9.10 13.89 -1.50
C GLY A 314 9.65 14.98 -0.58
N GLY A 315 9.30 16.25 -0.85
CA GLY A 315 9.68 17.36 0.02
C GLY A 315 9.09 17.24 1.42
N PHE A 316 7.82 16.85 1.53
CA PHE A 316 7.16 16.62 2.82
C PHE A 316 7.89 15.58 3.67
N LEU A 317 8.04 14.34 3.18
CA LEU A 317 8.68 13.27 3.96
C LEU A 317 10.16 13.56 4.24
N THR A 318 10.87 14.24 3.35
CA THR A 318 12.26 14.63 3.59
C THR A 318 12.37 15.62 4.75
N ASN A 319 11.50 16.63 4.79
CA ASN A 319 11.46 17.60 5.89
C ASN A 319 11.05 16.95 7.23
N GLU A 320 10.08 16.04 7.19
CA GLU A 320 9.66 15.27 8.36
C GLU A 320 10.78 14.33 8.85
N LEU A 321 11.54 13.72 7.93
CA LEU A 321 12.69 12.88 8.27
C LEU A 321 13.79 13.69 8.96
N ASP A 322 14.09 14.88 8.44
CA ASP A 322 15.05 15.79 9.05
C ASP A 322 14.64 16.17 10.48
N PHE A 323 13.36 16.50 10.68
CA PHE A 323 12.82 16.79 12.01
C PHE A 323 12.90 15.58 12.94
N TYR A 324 12.51 14.39 12.45
CA TYR A 324 12.54 13.14 13.21
C TYR A 324 13.96 12.79 13.67
N ILE A 325 14.93 12.84 12.76
CA ILE A 325 16.34 12.54 13.07
C ILE A 325 16.85 13.50 14.14
N LYS A 326 16.60 14.81 14.00
CA LYS A 326 17.11 15.83 14.95
C LYS A 326 16.51 15.71 16.35
N ASN A 327 15.23 15.36 16.46
CA ASN A 327 14.52 15.39 17.74
C ASN A 327 14.45 14.04 18.46
N GLU A 328 14.49 12.92 17.73
CA GLU A 328 14.24 11.60 18.31
C GLU A 328 15.38 10.60 18.11
N VAL A 329 16.18 10.75 17.06
CA VAL A 329 17.31 9.85 16.81
C VAL A 329 18.60 10.43 17.37
N MET A 330 18.82 11.72 17.18
CA MET A 330 19.96 12.45 17.71
C MET A 330 19.68 12.85 19.16
N ASN A 331 20.16 12.05 20.11
CA ASN A 331 20.05 12.38 21.52
C ASN A 331 21.24 13.25 21.95
N LEU A 332 20.99 14.55 22.19
CA LEU A 332 22.00 15.50 22.65
C LEU A 332 22.61 15.11 24.01
N ASP A 333 21.85 14.43 24.86
CA ASP A 333 22.32 13.97 26.17
C ASP A 333 23.38 12.86 26.02
N ASN A 334 23.30 12.06 24.96
CA ASN A 334 24.32 11.06 24.63
C ASN A 334 25.63 11.72 24.15
N LEU A 335 25.56 12.91 23.54
CA LEU A 335 26.75 13.64 23.07
C LEU A 335 27.55 14.26 24.22
N GLN A 336 26.87 14.69 25.29
CA GLN A 336 27.54 15.27 26.46
C GLN A 336 28.11 14.20 27.41
N ASN A 337 27.49 13.03 27.49
CA ASN A 337 27.88 11.96 28.43
C ASN A 337 28.71 10.84 27.76
N ALA A 338 29.10 10.99 26.50
CA ALA A 338 29.92 9.99 25.82
C ALA A 338 31.35 10.02 26.36
N GLU A 339 31.69 9.05 27.22
CA GLU A 339 33.05 8.84 27.72
C GLU A 339 34.04 8.46 26.60
N ILE A 340 33.54 7.92 25.47
CA ILE A 340 34.35 7.44 24.35
C ILE A 340 33.81 7.98 23.02
N PHE A 341 34.64 8.73 22.29
CA PHE A 341 34.29 9.35 21.01
C PHE A 341 33.85 8.33 19.93
N SER A 342 34.35 7.09 20.00
CA SER A 342 33.93 6.01 19.09
C SER A 342 32.44 5.67 19.20
N ASN A 343 31.81 5.90 20.36
CA ASN A 343 30.38 5.66 20.53
C ASN A 343 29.54 6.72 19.80
N ILE A 344 30.03 7.97 19.76
CA ILE A 344 29.42 9.04 18.98
C ILE A 344 29.52 8.72 17.48
N GLU A 345 30.70 8.28 17.02
CA GLU A 345 30.91 7.91 15.62
C GLU A 345 29.95 6.79 15.18
N LYS A 346 29.79 5.74 16.00
CA LYS A 346 28.84 4.65 15.73
C LYS A 346 27.40 5.14 15.65
N GLN A 347 26.96 6.02 16.56
CA GLN A 347 25.62 6.60 16.48
C GLN A 347 25.42 7.46 15.23
N LEU A 348 26.42 8.26 14.83
CA LEU A 348 26.36 9.05 13.60
C LEU A 348 26.26 8.18 12.36
N ARG A 349 26.99 7.04 12.32
CA ARG A 349 26.90 6.07 11.22
C ARG A 349 25.53 5.40 11.15
N MET A 350 24.95 5.03 12.28
CA MET A 350 23.57 4.54 12.34
C MET A 350 22.59 5.58 11.79
N ILE A 351 22.74 6.86 12.15
CA ILE A 351 21.94 7.97 11.63
C ILE A 351 22.14 8.14 10.12
N GLN A 352 23.36 8.03 9.60
CA GLN A 352 23.66 8.10 8.16
C GLN A 352 23.00 6.96 7.40
N CYS A 353 23.09 5.74 7.90
CA CYS A 353 22.43 4.56 7.34
C CYS A 353 20.91 4.76 7.32
N LEU A 354 20.32 5.16 8.45
CA LEU A 354 18.89 5.47 8.57
C LEU A 354 18.47 6.52 7.52
N ARG A 355 19.19 7.64 7.44
CA ARG A 355 18.89 8.73 6.50
C ARG A 355 18.95 8.26 5.05
N SER A 356 20.00 7.53 4.69
CA SER A 356 20.20 7.03 3.32
C SER A 356 19.05 6.12 2.89
N VAL A 357 18.73 5.13 3.72
CA VAL A 357 17.65 4.16 3.43
C VAL A 357 16.27 4.83 3.42
N ALA A 358 16.02 5.75 4.36
CA ALA A 358 14.77 6.49 4.40
C ALA A 358 14.58 7.37 3.15
N LEU A 359 15.63 8.07 2.69
CA LEU A 359 15.57 8.91 1.49
C LEU A 359 15.28 8.11 0.22
N GLU A 360 15.81 6.91 0.10
CA GLU A 360 15.52 6.01 -1.02
C GLU A 360 14.05 5.54 -1.01
N LEU A 361 13.55 5.12 0.14
CA LEU A 361 12.14 4.76 0.31
C LEU A 361 11.22 5.95 0.01
N ILE A 362 11.59 7.15 0.47
CA ILE A 362 10.88 8.41 0.18
C ILE A 362 10.92 8.71 -1.32
N ALA A 363 12.05 8.54 -1.98
CA ALA A 363 12.18 8.78 -3.42
C ALA A 363 11.25 7.84 -4.21
N PHE A 364 11.19 6.56 -3.82
CA PHE A 364 10.30 5.60 -4.47
C PHE A 364 8.82 5.96 -4.26
N LEU A 365 8.42 6.31 -3.04
CA LEU A 365 7.06 6.79 -2.74
C LEU A 365 6.72 8.07 -3.52
N ALA A 366 7.65 9.03 -3.56
CA ALA A 366 7.46 10.28 -4.27
C ALA A 366 7.31 10.08 -5.78
N GLN A 367 7.96 9.07 -6.39
CA GLN A 367 7.77 8.75 -7.80
C GLN A 367 6.33 8.30 -8.10
N ILE A 368 5.79 7.41 -7.27
CA ILE A 368 4.41 6.93 -7.36
C ILE A 368 3.44 8.11 -7.23
N GLU A 369 3.63 8.93 -6.20
CA GLU A 369 2.75 10.07 -5.93
C GLU A 369 2.81 11.13 -7.04
N ASN A 370 4.00 11.45 -7.52
CA ASN A 370 4.18 12.42 -8.61
C ASN A 370 3.52 11.97 -9.91
N PHE A 371 3.49 10.65 -10.17
CA PHE A 371 2.75 10.11 -11.30
C PHE A 371 1.24 10.30 -11.13
N GLN A 372 0.68 9.99 -9.95
CA GLN A 372 -0.74 10.23 -9.66
C GLN A 372 -1.09 11.71 -9.79
N LYS A 373 -0.27 12.60 -9.22
CA LYS A 373 -0.38 14.06 -9.35
C LYS A 373 -0.37 14.53 -10.80
N LYS A 374 0.52 13.96 -11.63
CA LYS A 374 0.60 14.28 -13.06
C LYS A 374 -0.67 13.86 -13.81
N LEU A 375 -1.21 12.68 -13.51
CA LEU A 375 -2.48 12.23 -14.09
C LEU A 375 -3.63 13.13 -13.67
N TRP A 376 -3.69 13.50 -12.39
CA TRP A 376 -4.71 14.40 -11.84
C TRP A 376 -4.70 15.79 -12.50
N ASN A 377 -3.52 16.37 -12.67
CA ASN A 377 -3.35 17.69 -13.29
C ASN A 377 -3.46 17.67 -14.82
N LYS A 378 -3.70 16.50 -15.44
CA LYS A 378 -3.88 16.43 -16.89
C LYS A 378 -5.16 17.17 -17.27
N LYS A 379 -5.04 18.15 -18.18
CA LYS A 379 -6.19 18.89 -18.71
C LYS A 379 -7.20 17.91 -19.29
N LYS A 380 -8.44 17.96 -18.80
CA LYS A 380 -9.56 17.19 -19.37
C LYS A 380 -9.95 17.83 -20.70
N PHE A 381 -10.15 17.02 -21.73
CA PHE A 381 -10.73 17.51 -22.99
C PHE A 381 -12.21 17.82 -22.75
N ILE A 382 -12.62 19.05 -23.07
CA ILE A 382 -14.03 19.44 -23.03
C ILE A 382 -14.68 18.84 -24.27
N VAL A 383 -15.59 17.88 -24.08
CA VAL A 383 -16.27 17.20 -25.19
C VAL A 383 -17.56 17.93 -25.60
N SER A 384 -18.18 18.66 -24.67
CA SER A 384 -19.33 19.53 -24.93
C SER A 384 -19.52 20.54 -23.80
N SER A 385 -19.84 21.79 -24.13
CA SER A 385 -20.30 22.81 -23.17
C SER A 385 -21.77 23.10 -23.42
N ASN A 386 -22.65 22.51 -22.63
CA ASN A 386 -24.05 22.91 -22.59
C ASN A 386 -24.14 24.10 -21.64
N TYR A 387 -24.37 25.30 -22.18
CA TYR A 387 -24.70 26.46 -21.36
C TYR A 387 -26.21 26.45 -21.11
N THR A 388 -26.61 26.59 -19.85
CA THR A 388 -27.99 26.91 -19.48
C THR A 388 -28.15 28.41 -19.66
N VAL A 389 -29.06 28.85 -20.53
CA VAL A 389 -29.46 30.27 -20.66
C VAL A 389 -30.45 30.61 -19.57
#